data_AF-A0A7C1GNS9-F1
#
_entry.id   AF-A0A7C1GNS9-F1
#
_cell.length_a   1.000
_cell.length_b   1.000
_cell.length_c   1.000
_cell.angle_alpha   90.00
_cell.angle_beta   90.00
_cell.angle_gamma   90.00
#
_symmetry.space_group_name_H-M   'P 1'
#
loop_
_entity.id
_entity.type
_entity.pdbx_description
1 polymer ?
#
loop_
_entity_poly.entity_id
_entity_poly.type
_entity_poly.pdbx_seq_one_letter_code
_entity_poly.pdbx_strand_id
1 'polypeptide(L)'
;MTVAELIARLQNYPADLEVVVASYEQGYDPATDLREIAIEKVEDREWYVGVYDDAPAPACAQRAGKSGRKALLIHSRFLRSEEKA
;
A
#
# COMPACT_ATOMS: atom_id res chain seq x y z
N MET A 1 15.43 -2.72 6.15
CA MET A 1 14.84 -3.40 7.32
C MET A 1 15.24 -4.87 7.29
N THR A 2 15.60 -5.45 8.42
CA THR A 2 15.85 -6.89 8.54
C THR A 2 14.55 -7.67 8.76
N VAL A 3 14.60 -9.00 8.65
CA VAL A 3 13.45 -9.87 8.95
C VAL A 3 12.97 -9.68 10.39
N ALA A 4 13.90 -9.62 11.35
CA ALA A 4 13.57 -9.45 12.76
C ALA A 4 12.89 -8.10 13.04
N GLU A 5 13.41 -7.02 12.44
CA GLU A 5 12.82 -5.68 12.54
C GLU A 5 11.43 -5.63 11.90
N LEU A 6 11.24 -6.27 10.74
CA LEU A 6 9.95 -6.35 10.07
C LEU A 6 8.92 -7.07 10.94
N ILE A 7 9.27 -8.26 11.45
CA ILE A 7 8.37 -9.05 12.32
C ILE A 7 7.99 -8.23 13.56
N ALA A 8 8.95 -7.60 14.23
CA ALA A 8 8.69 -6.78 15.41
C ALA A 8 7.75 -5.60 15.09
N ARG A 9 7.85 -5.00 13.90
CA ARG A 9 6.93 -3.95 13.48
C ARG A 9 5.53 -4.49 13.16
N LEU A 10 5.44 -5.62 12.45
CA LEU A 10 4.18 -6.28 12.09
C LEU A 10 3.35 -6.69 13.30
N GLN A 11 3.99 -7.06 14.41
CA GLN A 11 3.32 -7.40 15.66
C GLN A 11 2.50 -6.25 16.29
N ASN A 12 2.71 -5.00 15.85
CA ASN A 12 1.93 -3.85 16.31
C ASN A 12 0.62 -3.64 15.53
N TYR A 13 0.35 -4.43 14.49
CA TYR A 13 -0.83 -4.31 13.64
C TYR A 13 -1.83 -5.47 13.88
N PRO A 14 -3.12 -5.29 13.55
CA PRO A 14 -4.10 -6.37 13.60
C PRO A 14 -3.70 -7.55 12.71
N ALA A 15 -3.89 -8.78 13.21
CA ALA A 15 -3.47 -10.00 12.52
C ALA A 15 -4.27 -10.30 11.23
N ASP A 16 -5.44 -9.68 11.07
CA ASP A 16 -6.32 -9.79 9.90
C ASP A 16 -6.13 -8.63 8.91
N LEU A 17 -5.21 -7.69 9.19
CA LEU A 17 -4.92 -6.58 8.30
C LEU A 17 -4.19 -7.07 7.05
N GLU A 18 -4.75 -6.80 5.87
CA GLU A 18 -4.16 -7.19 4.60
C GLU A 18 -2.84 -6.44 4.36
N VAL A 19 -1.80 -7.16 3.93
CA VAL A 19 -0.48 -6.60 3.64
C VAL A 19 -0.30 -6.45 2.14
N VAL A 20 0.05 -5.25 1.69
CA VAL A 20 0.30 -4.91 0.29
C VAL A 20 1.71 -4.36 0.11
N VAL A 21 2.27 -4.52 -1.09
CA VAL A 21 3.63 -4.08 -1.42
C VAL A 21 3.56 -3.13 -2.61
N ALA A 22 4.18 -1.96 -2.48
CA ALA A 22 4.42 -1.07 -3.61
C ALA A 22 5.77 -1.41 -4.23
N SER A 23 5.75 -1.84 -5.49
CA SER A 23 6.95 -2.06 -6.30
C SER A 23 6.67 -1.58 -7.72
N TYR A 24 7.59 -0.84 -8.32
CA TYR A 24 7.52 -0.41 -9.71
C TYR A 24 8.88 -0.56 -10.39
N GLU A 25 8.89 -1.33 -11.50
CA GLU A 25 10.01 -1.62 -12.42
C GLU A 25 11.36 -2.10 -11.82
N GLN A 26 12.22 -2.63 -12.70
CA GLN A 26 13.36 -3.50 -12.40
C GLN A 26 14.27 -3.00 -11.26
N GLY A 27 14.57 -3.90 -10.32
CA GLY A 27 15.47 -3.63 -9.19
C GLY A 27 14.91 -4.20 -7.89
N TYR A 28 15.64 -3.98 -6.80
CA TYR A 28 15.20 -4.31 -5.46
C TYR A 28 15.59 -3.17 -4.53
N ASP A 29 14.59 -2.58 -3.89
CA ASP A 29 14.83 -1.66 -2.81
C ASP A 29 14.65 -2.33 -1.45
N PRO A 30 15.37 -1.89 -0.42
CA PRO A 30 15.08 -2.31 0.94
C PRO A 30 13.70 -1.82 1.37
N ALA A 31 12.94 -2.66 2.07
CA ALA A 31 11.80 -2.18 2.83
C ALA A 31 12.28 -1.22 3.92
N THR A 32 11.69 -0.03 3.97
CA THR A 32 12.04 1.01 4.95
C THR A 32 10.84 1.52 5.73
N ASP A 33 9.63 1.42 5.18
CA ASP A 33 8.42 1.98 5.77
C ASP A 33 7.23 1.02 5.79
N LEU A 34 6.41 1.16 6.84
CA LEU A 34 5.14 0.46 7.07
C LEU A 34 4.08 1.51 7.42
N ARG A 35 3.01 1.60 6.63
CA ARG A 35 1.90 2.53 6.89
C ARG A 35 0.54 1.96 6.53
N GLU A 36 -0.48 2.30 7.30
CA GLU A 36 -1.87 1.98 6.92
C GLU A 36 -2.31 2.88 5.77
N ILE A 37 -2.84 2.28 4.71
CA ILE A 37 -3.45 2.97 3.57
C ILE A 37 -4.89 2.46 3.36
N ALA A 38 -5.70 3.26 2.67
CA ALA A 38 -7.00 2.82 2.18
C ALA A 38 -6.86 2.40 0.73
N ILE A 39 -7.26 1.17 0.41
CA ILE A 39 -7.19 0.58 -0.92
C ILE A 39 -8.57 0.18 -1.44
N GLU A 40 -8.71 0.19 -2.77
CA GLU A 40 -9.84 -0.43 -3.46
C GLU A 40 -9.38 -1.38 -4.55
N LYS A 41 -10.21 -2.37 -4.87
CA LYS A 41 -9.90 -3.34 -5.92
C LYS A 41 -10.09 -2.69 -7.29
N VAL A 42 -9.16 -2.94 -8.20
CA VAL A 42 -9.28 -2.51 -9.59
C VAL A 42 -10.23 -3.45 -10.33
N GLU A 43 -11.34 -2.91 -10.86
CA GLU A 43 -12.37 -3.69 -11.58
C GLU A 43 -11.91 -4.07 -13.01
N ASP A 44 -11.32 -3.13 -13.75
CA ASP A 44 -10.77 -3.34 -15.10
C ASP A 44 -9.24 -3.37 -15.06
N ARG A 45 -8.66 -4.57 -14.91
CA ARG A 45 -7.22 -4.74 -14.69
C ARG A 45 -6.46 -4.93 -16.00
N GLU A 46 -5.65 -3.95 -16.39
CA GLU A 46 -4.54 -4.19 -17.33
C GLU A 46 -3.38 -4.91 -16.64
N TRP A 47 -2.56 -5.67 -17.38
CA TRP A 47 -1.56 -6.58 -16.79
C TRP A 47 -0.49 -5.90 -15.93
N TYR A 48 -0.25 -4.61 -16.16
CA TYR A 48 0.71 -3.78 -15.43
C TYR A 48 0.08 -3.00 -14.27
N VAL A 49 -1.25 -3.08 -14.10
CA VAL A 49 -1.96 -2.47 -12.97
C VAL A 49 -2.03 -3.49 -11.84
N GLY A 50 -1.68 -3.05 -10.62
CA GLY A 50 -1.79 -3.86 -9.42
C GLY A 50 -3.22 -4.35 -9.15
N VAL A 51 -3.38 -5.28 -8.22
CA VAL A 51 -4.72 -5.76 -7.80
C VAL A 51 -5.53 -4.65 -7.13
N TYR A 52 -4.84 -3.67 -6.54
CA TYR A 52 -5.40 -2.59 -5.76
C TYR A 52 -4.87 -1.24 -6.24
N ASP A 53 -5.69 -0.21 -6.10
CA ASP A 53 -5.34 1.21 -6.25
C ASP A 53 -5.68 1.96 -4.93
N ASP A 54 -5.19 3.19 -4.81
CA ASP A 54 -5.53 4.07 -3.70
C ASP A 54 -7.04 4.32 -3.69
N ALA A 55 -7.67 4.10 -2.53
CA ALA A 55 -9.08 4.43 -2.38
C ALA A 55 -9.27 5.96 -2.45
N PRO A 56 -10.35 6.45 -3.09
CA PRO A 56 -10.62 7.87 -3.16
C PRO A 56 -10.72 8.49 -1.76
N ALA A 57 -10.28 9.74 -1.63
CA ALA A 57 -10.36 10.48 -0.38
C ALA A 57 -11.80 10.43 0.19
N PRO A 58 -11.97 10.40 1.53
CA PRO A 58 -13.26 10.13 2.18
C PRO A 58 -14.40 11.04 1.70
N ALA A 59 -14.11 12.29 1.32
CA ALA A 59 -15.08 13.23 0.75
C ALA A 59 -15.63 12.80 -0.63
N CYS A 60 -14.80 12.15 -1.45
CA CYS A 60 -15.18 11.58 -2.74
C CYS A 60 -15.79 10.18 -2.58
N ALA A 61 -15.26 9.39 -1.63
CA ALA A 61 -15.68 8.04 -1.31
C ALA A 61 -17.15 7.96 -0.83
N GLN A 62 -17.57 8.91 0.01
CA GLN A 62 -18.96 9.03 0.50
C GLN A 62 -19.98 9.31 -0.60
N ARG A 63 -19.58 10.01 -1.67
CA ARG A 63 -20.46 10.25 -2.84
C ARG A 63 -20.54 9.05 -3.78
N ALA A 64 -19.51 8.21 -3.80
CA ALA A 64 -19.42 7.03 -4.65
C ALA A 64 -19.94 5.74 -3.99
N GLY A 65 -20.35 5.78 -2.71
CA GLY A 65 -20.75 4.59 -1.96
C GLY A 65 -19.62 3.57 -1.74
N LYS A 66 -18.37 3.95 -2.07
CA LYS A 66 -17.19 3.13 -1.90
C LYS A 66 -16.50 3.54 -0.60
N SER A 67 -16.37 2.62 0.35
CA SER A 67 -15.47 2.79 1.50
C SER A 67 -14.21 1.98 1.21
N GLY A 68 -13.08 2.64 1.00
CA GLY A 68 -11.80 1.97 0.87
C GLY A 68 -11.54 1.04 2.07
N ARG A 69 -10.96 -0.13 1.81
CA ARG A 69 -10.56 -1.08 2.85
C ARG A 69 -9.18 -0.69 3.36
N LYS A 70 -8.94 -0.82 4.67
CA LYS A 70 -7.62 -0.59 5.24
C LYS A 70 -6.67 -1.74 4.92
N ALA A 71 -5.44 -1.42 4.56
CA ALA A 71 -4.34 -2.37 4.38
C ALA A 71 -3.03 -1.77 4.89
N LEU A 72 -2.08 -2.64 5.23
CA LEU A 72 -0.72 -2.27 5.60
C LEU A 72 0.17 -2.27 4.35
N LEU A 73 0.68 -1.10 3.97
CA LEU A 73 1.65 -0.97 2.90
C LEU A 73 3.06 -1.19 3.44
N ILE A 74 3.80 -2.12 2.83
CA ILE A 74 5.26 -2.25 2.98
C ILE A 74 5.90 -1.65 1.73
N HIS A 75 6.78 -0.66 1.90
CA HIS A 75 7.45 -0.04 0.76
C HIS A 75 8.85 0.49 1.06
N SER A 76 9.57 0.79 -0.02
CA SER A 76 10.80 1.56 -0.02
C SER A 76 10.50 3.06 0.09
N ARG A 77 11.38 3.81 0.74
CA ARG A 77 11.33 5.28 0.81
C ARG A 77 11.39 5.93 -0.57
N PHE A 78 11.90 5.24 -1.59
CA PHE A 78 11.94 5.76 -2.95
C PHE A 78 10.61 5.49 -3.66
N LEU A 79 9.56 6.23 -3.27
CA LEU A 79 8.35 6.30 -4.09
C LEU A 79 8.58 7.35 -5.18
N ARG A 80 8.25 7.03 -6.44
CA ARG A 80 8.33 7.96 -7.58
C ARG A 80 7.56 9.26 -7.33
N SER A 81 6.55 9.24 -6.46
CA SER A 81 5.81 10.43 -6.02
C SER A 81 6.64 11.42 -5.19
N GLU A 82 7.70 10.95 -4.53
CA GLU A 82 8.60 11.76 -3.68
C GLU A 82 9.84 12.26 -4.45
N GLU A 83 10.10 11.77 -5.67
CA GLU A 83 11.22 12.20 -6.51
C GLU A 83 11.00 13.59 -7.17
N LYS A 84 9.77 14.12 -7.12
CA LYS A 84 9.40 15.41 -7.72
C LYS A 84 9.31 16.60 -6.74
N ALA A 85 9.74 16.44 -5.49
CA ALA A 85 9.71 17.50 -4.48
C ALA A 85 11.06 18.22 -4.33
#